data_AF-G3JT91-F1
#
_entry.id   AF-G3JT91-F1
#
_cell.length_a   1.000
_cell.length_b   1.000
_cell.length_c   1.000
_cell.angle_alpha   90.00
_cell.angle_beta   90.00
_cell.angle_gamma   90.00
#
_symmetry.space_group_name_H-M   'P 1'
#
loop_
_entity.id
_entity.type
_entity.pdbx_description
1 polymer ?
#
loop_
_entity_poly.entity_id
_entity_poly.type
_entity_poly.pdbx_seq_one_letter_code
_entity_poly.pdbx_strand_id
1 'polypeptide(L)'
;MPPPLLPDSKKTWCRQVEAHGLEDDTLFTITQLNSASKIGLPQFLMLQVLYRRIQPISKLEKLFQDGAVTAENWTAAKTCLASCQQYQGYIHSIFSGEAVIGSFAPARLYQKQSSELIEQPDSSPEVDSSKIFLPKRVTRSQTRAERGSPTPKSSAVETEEFAKLALHTPKQPSGAGDGFSSSSAGTPSSYLYSPNNGTPIPPSVADKVYRFIEDEQIVNFSLIVLLDTLIMMCPAVKGSWSPYRCPFSVRDAGVEIYQARVDGVFRPQHDRPGNMIVEVKPHSRHVNQMDVSMQESAQMAAWIADYPDLESRIRTKKEKAALGKGKETVGKPVARPEQAKEEDPMPPMLKYRRALISQNRRDVYITIGSYDEDYIDYITNVCQTKSFLVMDCYGPFSVTDASNMERLCHIMLALCLQGRILDK
;
A
#
# COMPACT_ATOMS: atom_id res chain seq x y z
N MET A 1 25.68 16.23 6.55
CA MET A 1 25.25 15.30 7.61
C MET A 1 24.69 14.05 6.95
N PRO A 2 24.93 12.84 7.48
CA PRO A 2 24.25 11.65 6.95
C PRO A 2 22.73 11.84 7.09
N PRO A 3 21.93 11.35 6.13
CA PRO A 3 20.48 11.45 6.21
C PRO A 3 19.97 10.79 7.50
N PRO A 4 18.93 11.34 8.13
CA PRO A 4 18.34 10.73 9.32
C PRO A 4 17.91 9.30 9.00
N LEU A 5 18.38 8.35 9.81
CA LEU A 5 18.04 6.95 9.67
C LEU A 5 16.78 6.66 10.48
N LEU A 6 15.84 5.90 9.90
CA LEU A 6 14.71 5.38 10.64
C LEU A 6 15.19 4.46 11.78
N PRO A 7 14.49 4.42 12.92
CA PRO A 7 14.85 3.56 14.04
C PRO A 7 14.72 2.09 13.64
N ASP A 8 15.79 1.32 13.87
CA ASP A 8 15.84 -0.13 13.64
C ASP A 8 15.77 -0.94 14.95
N SER A 9 15.83 -0.25 16.08
CA SER A 9 15.79 -0.81 17.42
C SER A 9 15.05 0.10 18.40
N LYS A 10 14.52 -0.47 19.47
CA LYS A 10 13.87 0.29 20.57
C LYS A 10 14.77 1.39 21.11
N LYS A 11 16.08 1.13 21.25
CA LYS A 11 17.05 2.13 21.70
C LYS A 11 17.14 3.32 20.75
N THR A 12 17.22 3.07 19.45
CA THR A 12 17.24 4.15 18.45
C THR A 12 15.93 4.91 18.39
N TRP A 13 14.80 4.21 18.57
CA TRP A 13 13.48 4.83 18.64
C TRP A 13 13.35 5.78 19.83
N CYS A 14 13.68 5.33 21.06
CA CYS A 14 13.63 6.17 22.26
C CYS A 14 14.47 7.44 22.10
N ARG A 15 15.71 7.30 21.59
CA ARG A 15 16.58 8.46 21.35
C ARG A 15 15.97 9.46 20.35
N GLN A 16 15.28 8.98 19.33
CA GLN A 16 14.64 9.84 18.34
C GLN A 16 13.37 10.50 18.89
N VAL A 17 12.58 9.80 19.70
CA VAL A 17 11.43 10.36 20.42
C VAL A 17 11.85 11.50 21.34
N GLU A 18 12.87 11.26 22.19
CA GLU A 18 13.46 12.28 23.07
C GLU A 18 13.99 13.48 22.27
N ALA A 19 14.70 13.23 21.16
CA ALA A 19 15.24 14.29 20.32
C ALA A 19 14.16 15.16 19.64
N HIS A 20 12.93 14.67 19.53
CA HIS A 20 11.79 15.42 18.97
C HIS A 20 10.82 15.93 20.05
N GLY A 21 11.07 15.67 21.34
CA GLY A 21 10.20 16.09 22.43
C GLY A 21 8.83 15.41 22.43
N LEU A 22 8.78 14.13 22.02
CA LEU A 22 7.55 13.36 21.84
C LEU A 22 7.32 12.31 22.95
N GLU A 23 7.99 12.42 24.10
CA GLU A 23 7.96 11.40 25.16
C GLU A 23 6.56 11.16 25.75
N ASP A 24 5.75 12.22 25.80
CA ASP A 24 4.38 12.18 26.32
C ASP A 24 3.33 12.04 25.20
N ASP A 25 3.78 11.95 23.94
CA ASP A 25 2.92 11.83 22.78
C ASP A 25 2.66 10.38 22.38
N THR A 26 1.51 10.20 21.71
CA THR A 26 1.06 8.97 21.08
C THR A 26 0.54 9.29 19.68
N LEU A 27 0.20 8.28 18.90
CA LEU A 27 -0.48 8.51 17.61
C LEU A 27 -1.79 9.30 17.75
N PHE A 28 -2.42 9.23 18.91
CA PHE A 28 -3.74 9.80 19.20
C PHE A 28 -3.67 11.19 19.85
N THR A 29 -2.50 11.60 20.35
CA THR A 29 -2.30 12.89 21.02
C THR A 29 -1.43 13.86 20.22
N ILE A 30 -0.68 13.37 19.22
CA ILE A 30 0.21 14.20 18.42
C ILE A 30 -0.57 15.32 17.70
N THR A 31 0.03 16.52 17.67
CA THR A 31 -0.62 17.74 17.18
C THR A 31 -0.98 17.75 15.70
N GLN A 32 -0.25 16.98 14.87
CA GLN A 32 -0.43 16.96 13.42
C GLN A 32 -0.38 15.53 12.89
N LEU A 33 -1.45 15.13 12.21
CA LEU A 33 -1.53 13.88 11.46
C LEU A 33 -1.67 14.19 9.97
N ASN A 34 -0.78 13.61 9.17
CA ASN A 34 -0.80 13.69 7.73
C ASN A 34 -1.23 12.34 7.12
N SER A 35 -1.59 12.36 5.83
CA SER A 35 -1.78 11.14 5.04
C SER A 35 -0.48 10.34 4.92
N ALA A 36 -0.57 9.06 4.56
CA ALA A 36 0.57 8.16 4.50
C ALA A 36 1.67 8.67 3.55
N SER A 37 1.25 9.25 2.42
CA SER A 37 2.15 9.83 1.41
C SER A 37 2.88 11.11 1.86
N LYS A 38 2.47 11.70 2.97
CA LYS A 38 3.03 12.94 3.56
C LYS A 38 3.43 12.75 5.01
N ILE A 39 3.63 11.50 5.42
CA ILE A 39 3.97 11.19 6.79
C ILE A 39 5.32 11.83 7.14
N GLY A 40 5.33 12.59 8.25
CA GLY A 40 6.55 13.14 8.80
C GLY A 40 7.18 12.20 9.82
N LEU A 41 8.46 12.40 10.12
CA LEU A 41 9.17 11.64 11.14
C LEU A 41 8.46 11.63 12.51
N PRO A 42 7.87 12.74 13.02
CA PRO A 42 7.12 12.71 14.27
C PRO A 42 5.96 11.71 14.28
N GLN A 43 5.10 11.75 13.25
CA GLN A 43 3.99 10.80 13.10
C GLN A 43 4.51 9.36 12.93
N PHE A 44 5.60 9.17 12.17
CA PHE A 44 6.22 7.85 12.02
C PHE A 44 6.70 7.28 13.36
N LEU A 45 7.34 8.09 14.22
CA LEU A 45 7.77 7.65 15.55
C LEU A 45 6.57 7.22 16.39
N MET A 46 5.46 7.94 16.28
CA MET A 46 4.20 7.59 16.95
C MET A 46 3.52 6.34 16.38
N LEU A 47 3.92 5.81 15.22
CA LEU A 47 3.46 4.49 14.79
C LEU A 47 4.13 3.33 15.56
N GLN A 48 5.12 3.60 16.41
CA GLN A 48 5.95 2.58 17.08
C GLN A 48 6.50 1.54 16.10
N VAL A 49 7.11 2.02 15.00
CA VAL A 49 7.68 1.15 13.97
C VAL A 49 9.20 1.05 14.11
N LEU A 50 9.72 -0.17 13.98
CA LEU A 50 11.14 -0.45 13.79
C LEU A 50 11.37 -0.89 12.35
N TYR A 51 12.04 -0.06 11.56
CA TYR A 51 12.30 -0.34 10.15
C TYR A 51 13.72 -0.88 9.96
N ARG A 52 13.85 -2.17 9.65
CA ARG A 52 15.16 -2.78 9.43
C ARG A 52 15.68 -2.44 8.04
N ARG A 53 17.01 -2.39 7.92
CA ARG A 53 17.67 -2.21 6.61
C ARG A 53 17.23 -3.30 5.64
N ILE A 54 17.20 -2.96 4.35
CA ILE A 54 16.87 -3.90 3.27
C ILE A 54 17.76 -5.13 3.38
N GLN A 55 17.13 -6.30 3.44
CA GLN A 55 17.74 -7.60 3.60
C GLN A 55 17.88 -8.30 2.24
N PRO A 56 18.89 -9.18 2.07
CA PRO A 56 19.05 -9.93 0.84
C PRO A 56 17.91 -10.95 0.65
N ILE A 57 17.60 -11.25 -0.61
CA ILE A 57 16.55 -12.21 -1.00
C ILE A 57 16.77 -13.60 -0.35
N SER A 58 18.03 -14.01 -0.14
CA SER A 58 18.36 -15.30 0.49
C SER A 58 17.81 -15.44 1.92
N LYS A 59 17.69 -14.34 2.67
CA LYS A 59 17.05 -14.36 4.00
C LYS A 59 15.54 -14.58 3.91
N LEU A 60 14.89 -14.02 2.89
CA LEU A 60 13.47 -14.26 2.64
C LEU A 60 13.22 -15.71 2.24
N GLU A 61 14.07 -16.28 1.38
CA GLU A 61 13.96 -17.70 1.00
C GLU A 61 14.12 -18.62 2.21
N LYS A 62 15.08 -18.30 3.09
CA LYS A 62 15.24 -19.02 4.35
C LYS A 62 13.98 -18.93 5.20
N LEU A 63 13.37 -17.74 5.32
CA LEU A 63 12.11 -17.55 6.04
C LEU A 63 10.98 -18.45 5.49
N PHE A 64 10.93 -18.64 4.17
CA PHE A 64 9.96 -19.51 3.50
C PHE A 64 10.26 -21.00 3.73
N GLN A 65 11.54 -21.39 3.73
CA GLN A 65 11.97 -22.74 4.08
C GLN A 65 11.68 -23.07 5.55
N ASP A 66 11.83 -22.09 6.44
CA ASP A 66 11.57 -22.20 7.87
C ASP A 66 10.05 -22.12 8.20
N GLY A 67 9.20 -22.04 7.18
CA GLY A 67 7.77 -22.29 7.32
C GLY A 67 6.88 -21.06 7.38
N ALA A 68 7.32 -19.91 6.83
CA ALA A 68 6.44 -18.78 6.55
C ALA A 68 5.27 -19.11 5.59
N VAL A 69 5.38 -20.23 4.88
CA VAL A 69 4.29 -20.93 4.20
C VAL A 69 4.38 -22.42 4.53
N THR A 70 3.30 -23.20 4.36
CA THR A 70 3.41 -24.66 4.53
C THR A 70 4.31 -25.27 3.46
N ALA A 71 5.04 -26.33 3.81
CA ALA A 71 5.88 -27.07 2.85
C ALA A 71 5.06 -27.61 1.66
N GLU A 72 3.79 -27.96 1.91
CA GLU A 72 2.82 -28.35 0.89
C GLU A 72 2.57 -27.22 -0.11
N ASN A 73 2.22 -26.01 0.36
CA ASN A 73 1.97 -24.86 -0.52
C ASN A 73 3.24 -24.40 -1.23
N TRP A 74 4.40 -24.47 -0.58
CA TRP A 74 5.68 -24.17 -1.20
C TRP A 74 6.01 -25.13 -2.35
N THR A 75 5.81 -26.43 -2.12
CA THR A 75 6.03 -27.46 -3.15
C THR A 75 5.01 -27.33 -4.28
N ALA A 76 3.74 -27.09 -3.95
CA ALA A 76 2.68 -26.88 -4.94
C ALA A 76 2.96 -25.68 -5.85
N ALA A 77 3.44 -24.56 -5.29
CA ALA A 77 3.82 -23.39 -6.08
C ALA A 77 4.94 -23.71 -7.08
N LYS A 78 6.02 -24.36 -6.62
CA LYS A 78 7.14 -24.78 -7.48
C LYS A 78 6.71 -25.75 -8.58
N THR A 79 5.95 -26.78 -8.22
CA THR A 79 5.45 -27.77 -9.20
C THR A 79 4.54 -27.14 -10.24
N CYS A 80 3.67 -26.21 -9.83
CA CYS A 80 2.76 -25.50 -10.74
C CYS A 80 3.52 -24.64 -11.75
N LEU A 81 4.55 -23.91 -11.32
CA LEU A 81 5.35 -23.07 -12.21
C LEU A 81 6.29 -23.89 -13.09
N ALA A 82 6.90 -24.97 -12.56
CA ALA A 82 7.76 -25.86 -13.31
C ALA A 82 7.03 -26.55 -14.48
N SER A 83 5.75 -26.90 -14.31
CA SER A 83 4.94 -27.54 -15.36
C SER A 83 4.28 -26.56 -16.34
N CYS A 84 4.34 -25.25 -16.09
CA CYS A 84 3.66 -24.24 -16.89
C CYS A 84 4.52 -23.74 -18.06
N GLN A 85 4.25 -24.22 -19.28
CA GLN A 85 4.99 -23.82 -20.48
C GLN A 85 4.97 -22.30 -20.74
N GLN A 86 3.83 -21.63 -20.48
CA GLN A 86 3.71 -20.18 -20.68
C GLN A 86 4.59 -19.39 -19.69
N TYR A 87 4.71 -19.87 -18.45
CA TYR A 87 5.61 -19.30 -17.46
C TYR A 87 7.08 -19.50 -17.84
N GLN A 88 7.44 -20.70 -18.32
CA GLN A 88 8.81 -20.96 -18.81
C GLN A 88 9.16 -20.03 -20.00
N GLY A 89 8.22 -19.81 -20.92
CA GLY A 89 8.38 -18.84 -22.01
C GLY A 89 8.56 -17.40 -21.52
N TYR A 90 7.84 -17.02 -20.45
CA TYR A 90 8.02 -15.72 -19.80
C TYR A 90 9.41 -15.55 -19.19
N ILE A 91 9.91 -16.51 -18.40
CA ILE A 91 11.26 -16.46 -17.81
C ILE A 91 12.32 -16.43 -18.93
N HIS A 92 12.17 -17.25 -19.97
CA HIS A 92 13.06 -17.23 -21.14
C HIS A 92 13.09 -15.85 -21.81
N SER A 93 11.94 -15.19 -21.98
CA SER A 93 11.86 -13.84 -22.58
C SER A 93 12.58 -12.75 -21.76
N ILE A 94 12.76 -12.96 -20.46
CA ILE A 94 13.56 -12.06 -19.63
C ILE A 94 15.04 -12.28 -19.92
N PHE A 95 15.46 -13.53 -20.02
CA PHE A 95 16.84 -13.92 -20.30
C PHE A 95 17.28 -13.58 -21.74
N SER A 96 16.49 -13.94 -22.75
CA SER A 96 16.83 -13.76 -24.17
C SER A 96 16.48 -12.36 -24.70
N GLY A 97 15.59 -11.63 -24.01
CA GLY A 97 15.06 -10.34 -24.46
C GLY A 97 13.96 -10.44 -25.53
N GLU A 98 13.67 -11.65 -26.01
CA GLU A 98 12.68 -11.92 -27.06
C GLU A 98 11.25 -11.53 -26.65
N ALA A 99 10.38 -11.42 -27.65
CA ALA A 99 8.96 -11.23 -27.40
C ALA A 99 8.35 -12.51 -26.81
N VAL A 100 7.50 -12.35 -25.80
CA VAL A 100 6.67 -13.43 -25.27
C VAL A 100 5.26 -13.29 -25.84
N ILE A 101 4.64 -14.42 -26.19
CA ILE A 101 3.24 -14.50 -26.62
C ILE A 101 2.51 -15.38 -25.58
N GLY A 102 1.29 -15.00 -25.21
CA GLY A 102 0.46 -15.73 -24.24
C GLY A 102 0.11 -14.91 -23.00
N SER A 103 -0.35 -15.58 -21.93
CA SER A 103 -0.93 -14.90 -20.76
C SER A 103 0.03 -13.97 -20.02
N PHE A 104 1.34 -14.21 -20.10
CA PHE A 104 2.36 -13.36 -19.49
C PHE A 104 2.81 -12.17 -20.36
N ALA A 105 2.36 -12.07 -21.62
CA ALA A 105 2.77 -10.99 -22.52
C ALA A 105 2.40 -9.58 -22.02
N PRO A 106 1.20 -9.35 -21.47
CA PRO A 106 0.87 -8.05 -20.88
C PRO A 106 1.77 -7.71 -19.68
N ALA A 107 2.06 -8.67 -18.79
CA ALA A 107 2.97 -8.45 -17.67
C ALA A 107 4.37 -8.06 -18.17
N ARG A 108 4.90 -8.79 -19.16
CA ARG A 108 6.23 -8.52 -19.72
C ARG A 108 6.31 -7.16 -20.43
N LEU A 109 5.23 -6.74 -21.09
CA LEU A 109 5.12 -5.42 -21.73
C LEU A 109 5.29 -4.30 -20.69
N TYR A 110 4.51 -4.31 -19.61
CA TYR A 110 4.57 -3.28 -18.57
C TYR A 110 5.87 -3.33 -17.75
N GLN A 111 6.50 -4.51 -17.61
CA GLN A 111 7.84 -4.62 -17.01
C GLN A 111 8.92 -3.92 -17.84
N LYS A 112 8.85 -4.03 -19.18
CA LYS A 112 9.76 -3.29 -20.07
C LYS A 112 9.53 -1.78 -19.93
N GLN A 113 8.27 -1.34 -20.02
CA GLN A 113 7.91 0.08 -19.87
C GLN A 113 8.32 0.65 -18.50
N SER A 114 8.03 -0.04 -17.40
CA SER A 114 8.44 0.39 -16.06
C SER A 114 9.96 0.47 -15.89
N SER A 115 10.72 -0.34 -16.63
CA SER A 115 12.19 -0.31 -16.64
C SER A 115 12.78 0.84 -17.47
N GLU A 116 12.01 1.39 -18.40
CA GLU A 116 12.39 2.52 -19.26
C GLU A 116 12.06 3.88 -18.62
N LEU A 117 11.28 3.91 -17.55
CA LEU A 117 10.95 5.13 -16.81
C LEU A 117 12.21 5.84 -16.27
N ILE A 118 12.10 7.14 -16.02
CA ILE A 118 13.18 7.96 -15.49
C ILE A 118 13.50 7.53 -14.04
N GLU A 119 14.78 7.40 -13.72
CA GLU A 119 15.21 6.92 -12.39
C GLU A 119 14.93 7.91 -11.26
N GLN A 120 15.15 9.20 -11.52
CA GLN A 120 15.01 10.29 -10.57
C GLN A 120 13.98 11.30 -11.07
N PRO A 121 13.19 11.91 -10.18
CA PRO A 121 12.30 13.00 -10.57
C PRO A 121 13.13 14.21 -11.06
N ASP A 122 12.61 14.94 -12.05
CA ASP A 122 13.17 16.26 -12.41
C ASP A 122 13.24 17.14 -11.15
N SER A 123 14.32 17.92 -10.98
CA SER A 123 14.65 18.75 -9.81
C SER A 123 13.69 19.93 -9.54
N SER A 124 12.44 19.83 -9.96
CA SER A 124 11.37 20.81 -9.82
C SER A 124 10.35 20.32 -8.78
N PRO A 125 9.53 21.22 -8.19
CA PRO A 125 8.83 20.96 -6.93
C PRO A 125 8.01 19.68 -6.99
N GLU A 126 8.05 18.91 -5.90
CA GLU A 126 7.27 17.69 -5.70
C GLU A 126 5.82 17.92 -6.13
N VAL A 127 5.44 17.29 -7.24
CA VAL A 127 4.06 17.27 -7.69
C VAL A 127 3.36 16.21 -6.86
N ASP A 128 2.76 16.64 -5.74
CA ASP A 128 1.87 15.79 -4.96
C ASP A 128 0.57 15.57 -5.73
N SER A 129 0.51 14.44 -6.45
CA SER A 129 -0.71 13.95 -7.05
C SER A 129 -1.56 13.25 -6.00
N SER A 130 -1.88 13.87 -4.85
CA SER A 130 -2.75 13.28 -3.84
C SER A 130 -4.03 12.82 -4.54
N LYS A 131 -4.11 11.51 -4.75
CA LYS A 131 -4.59 10.91 -6.00
C LYS A 131 -6.06 11.27 -6.24
N ILE A 132 -6.29 12.10 -7.25
CA ILE A 132 -7.50 12.88 -7.56
C ILE A 132 -8.78 12.10 -7.24
N PHE A 133 -9.58 12.63 -6.31
CA PHE A 133 -10.96 12.24 -6.14
C PHE A 133 -11.75 12.89 -7.27
N LEU A 134 -12.21 12.11 -8.25
CA LEU A 134 -13.26 12.59 -9.14
C LEU A 134 -14.56 12.51 -8.33
N PRO A 135 -15.15 13.64 -7.88
CA PRO A 135 -16.48 13.57 -7.28
C PRO A 135 -17.41 12.89 -8.30
N LYS A 136 -18.31 12.02 -7.81
CA LYS A 136 -19.42 11.52 -8.63
C LYS A 136 -19.99 12.72 -9.36
N ARG A 137 -20.00 12.68 -10.70
CA ARG A 137 -20.60 13.74 -11.51
C ARG A 137 -22.06 13.84 -11.11
N VAL A 138 -22.37 14.77 -10.20
CA VAL A 138 -23.74 15.13 -9.86
C VAL A 138 -24.27 15.73 -11.14
N THR A 139 -25.03 14.93 -11.88
CA THR A 139 -25.65 15.38 -13.12
C THR A 139 -26.55 16.56 -12.78
N ARG A 140 -26.69 17.51 -13.71
CA ARG A 140 -27.57 18.67 -13.58
C ARG A 140 -29.02 18.30 -13.18
N SER A 141 -29.42 17.05 -13.40
CA SER A 141 -30.68 16.46 -12.93
C SER A 141 -30.77 16.29 -11.41
N GLN A 142 -29.67 15.98 -10.71
CA GLN A 142 -29.63 15.80 -9.26
C GLN A 142 -29.65 17.14 -8.51
N THR A 143 -29.03 18.18 -9.06
CA THR A 143 -29.10 19.56 -8.50
C THR A 143 -30.50 20.19 -8.61
N ARG A 144 -31.34 19.67 -9.51
CA ARG A 144 -32.74 20.11 -9.68
C ARG A 144 -33.70 19.43 -8.71
N ALA A 145 -33.35 18.25 -8.18
CA ALA A 145 -34.17 17.55 -7.20
C ALA A 145 -34.07 18.17 -5.78
N GLU A 146 -32.94 18.79 -5.46
CA GLU A 146 -32.70 19.43 -4.15
C GLU A 146 -33.19 20.88 -4.05
N ARG A 147 -33.42 21.56 -5.19
CA ARG A 147 -34.11 22.85 -5.20
C ARG A 147 -35.58 22.64 -5.55
N GLY A 148 -36.41 22.71 -4.52
CA GLY A 148 -37.86 22.69 -4.61
C GLY A 148 -38.38 23.54 -5.78
N SER A 149 -39.37 22.97 -6.46
CA SER A 149 -40.14 23.53 -7.56
C SER A 149 -40.76 24.90 -7.26
N PRO A 150 -40.85 25.77 -8.28
CA PRO A 150 -42.05 26.57 -8.50
C PRO A 150 -42.78 26.10 -9.77
N THR A 151 -44.09 26.00 -9.65
CA THR A 151 -45.11 25.61 -10.63
C THR A 151 -45.23 26.57 -11.84
N PRO A 152 -45.97 26.21 -12.91
CA PRO A 152 -45.62 26.49 -14.31
C PRO A 152 -46.45 27.60 -14.97
N LYS A 153 -45.97 28.15 -16.11
CA LYS A 153 -46.84 28.68 -17.18
C LYS A 153 -46.27 28.43 -18.60
N SER A 154 -47.00 27.55 -19.29
CA SER A 154 -47.49 27.52 -20.68
C SER A 154 -46.60 27.80 -21.93
N SER A 155 -46.52 26.74 -22.75
CA SER A 155 -46.80 26.63 -24.22
C SER A 155 -45.89 27.27 -25.28
N ALA A 156 -45.17 26.43 -26.02
CA ALA A 156 -45.30 26.14 -27.47
C ALA A 156 -44.17 25.16 -27.89
N VAL A 157 -44.44 23.86 -28.12
CA VAL A 157 -44.69 23.19 -29.44
C VAL A 157 -43.47 23.28 -30.37
N GLU A 158 -42.64 22.21 -30.37
CA GLU A 158 -42.27 21.35 -31.54
C GLU A 158 -41.25 22.02 -32.49
N THR A 159 -40.22 21.40 -33.06
CA THR A 159 -40.01 20.02 -33.52
C THR A 159 -38.52 19.84 -33.85
N GLU A 160 -38.09 18.58 -33.77
CA GLU A 160 -37.15 17.89 -34.65
C GLU A 160 -35.66 18.27 -34.84
N GLU A 161 -34.93 17.15 -34.93
CA GLU A 161 -33.72 16.87 -35.69
C GLU A 161 -32.33 17.12 -35.07
N PHE A 162 -31.68 15.98 -34.85
CA PHE A 162 -30.28 15.76 -34.57
C PHE A 162 -29.36 16.48 -35.56
N ALA A 163 -29.07 17.76 -35.28
CA ALA A 163 -28.04 18.51 -35.97
C ALA A 163 -26.65 18.10 -35.45
N LYS A 164 -25.96 17.30 -36.27
CA LYS A 164 -24.52 17.43 -36.61
C LYS A 164 -23.59 17.78 -35.44
N LEU A 165 -22.92 16.76 -34.93
CA LEU A 165 -21.60 16.84 -34.31
C LEU A 165 -20.60 17.50 -35.29
N ALA A 166 -20.52 18.82 -35.25
CA ALA A 166 -19.41 19.58 -35.80
C ALA A 166 -18.67 20.22 -34.62
N LEU A 167 -17.59 19.56 -34.19
CA LEU A 167 -16.65 20.06 -33.20
C LEU A 167 -15.97 21.32 -33.77
N HIS A 168 -16.49 22.50 -33.45
CA HIS A 168 -15.82 23.77 -33.72
C HIS A 168 -14.85 24.07 -32.57
N THR A 169 -13.56 24.02 -32.85
CA THR A 169 -12.50 24.59 -32.02
C THR A 169 -12.59 26.13 -32.05
N PRO A 170 -12.65 26.83 -30.91
CA PRO A 170 -12.51 28.28 -30.90
C PRO A 170 -11.04 28.69 -31.10
N LYS A 171 -10.82 29.53 -32.12
CA LYS A 171 -9.58 30.29 -32.36
C LYS A 171 -9.26 31.23 -31.20
N GLN A 172 -7.97 31.39 -30.91
CA GLN A 172 -7.43 32.52 -30.14
C GLN A 172 -7.67 33.86 -30.86
N PRO A 173 -7.74 34.95 -30.10
CA PRO A 173 -7.21 36.24 -30.54
C PRO A 173 -6.07 36.73 -29.63
N SER A 174 -4.95 37.03 -30.26
CA SER A 174 -3.89 37.91 -29.77
C SER A 174 -4.32 39.38 -29.84
N GLY A 175 -4.04 40.17 -28.80
CA GLY A 175 -4.15 41.62 -28.82
C GLY A 175 -3.49 42.24 -27.58
N ALA A 176 -2.50 43.10 -27.80
CA ALA A 176 -1.63 43.73 -26.81
C ALA A 176 -2.24 44.98 -26.15
N GLY A 177 -1.68 45.41 -25.00
CA GLY A 177 -1.82 46.79 -24.49
C GLY A 177 -1.69 47.00 -22.98
N ASP A 178 -0.46 47.26 -22.53
CA ASP A 178 0.03 48.20 -21.51
C ASP A 178 -0.44 48.24 -20.03
N GLY A 179 0.58 48.23 -19.13
CA GLY A 179 0.74 49.30 -18.12
C GLY A 179 0.96 48.92 -16.64
N PHE A 180 2.23 48.93 -16.17
CA PHE A 180 2.77 49.27 -14.81
C PHE A 180 2.18 48.59 -13.54
N SER A 181 2.88 48.27 -12.43
CA SER A 181 4.21 48.58 -11.88
C SER A 181 4.58 47.66 -10.69
N SER A 182 5.88 47.45 -10.51
CA SER A 182 6.68 47.25 -9.27
C SER A 182 6.36 46.17 -8.19
N SER A 183 7.30 45.22 -8.10
CA SER A 183 8.02 44.70 -6.92
C SER A 183 7.27 44.20 -5.67
N SER A 184 7.47 42.93 -5.35
CA SER A 184 8.16 42.54 -4.11
C SER A 184 8.71 41.11 -4.21
N ALA A 185 9.96 40.94 -3.78
CA ALA A 185 10.57 39.65 -3.55
C ALA A 185 9.80 38.93 -2.43
N GLY A 186 9.28 37.74 -2.73
CA GLY A 186 8.58 36.89 -1.78
C GLY A 186 8.67 35.44 -2.23
N THR A 187 9.39 34.66 -1.44
CA THR A 187 9.39 33.20 -1.25
C THR A 187 8.46 32.39 -2.19
N PRO A 188 8.97 31.37 -2.93
CA PRO A 188 8.09 30.54 -3.75
C PRO A 188 7.21 29.67 -2.84
N SER A 189 5.98 30.13 -2.65
CA SER A 189 4.91 29.44 -1.93
C SER A 189 4.63 28.09 -2.59
N SER A 190 4.56 27.05 -1.78
CA SER A 190 4.09 25.71 -2.14
C SER A 190 2.70 25.79 -2.79
N TYR A 191 2.61 25.57 -4.10
CA TYR A 191 1.35 25.49 -4.81
C TYR A 191 0.70 24.12 -4.55
N LEU A 192 -0.06 24.01 -3.45
CA LEU A 192 -1.03 22.94 -3.23
C LEU A 192 -2.39 23.58 -2.99
N TYR A 193 -3.35 23.38 -3.92
CA TYR A 193 -4.76 23.41 -3.54
C TYR A 193 -5.61 22.43 -4.33
N SER A 194 -6.37 21.68 -3.52
CA SER A 194 -7.59 20.91 -3.80
C SER A 194 -8.52 21.58 -4.83
N PRO A 195 -9.23 20.82 -5.69
CA PRO A 195 -9.96 21.34 -6.85
C PRO A 195 -11.29 22.05 -6.51
N ASN A 196 -11.42 22.66 -5.34
CA ASN A 196 -12.65 23.34 -4.94
C ASN A 196 -12.73 24.82 -5.35
N ASN A 197 -11.61 25.44 -5.79
CA ASN A 197 -11.62 26.81 -6.32
C ASN A 197 -10.94 26.84 -7.69
N GLY A 198 -11.69 27.28 -8.71
CA GLY A 198 -11.40 27.11 -10.14
C GLY A 198 -10.27 27.98 -10.70
N THR A 199 -9.06 27.82 -10.17
CA THR A 199 -7.84 28.31 -10.82
C THR A 199 -7.33 27.22 -11.78
N PRO A 200 -7.21 27.48 -13.09
CA PRO A 200 -6.65 26.49 -14.02
C PRO A 200 -5.23 26.13 -13.60
N ILE A 201 -4.92 24.83 -13.51
CA ILE A 201 -3.54 24.36 -13.33
C ILE A 201 -2.75 24.82 -14.57
N PRO A 202 -1.58 25.46 -14.41
CA PRO A 202 -0.73 25.81 -15.54
C PRO A 202 -0.44 24.56 -16.40
N PRO A 203 -0.50 24.64 -17.74
CA PRO A 203 -0.34 23.47 -18.60
C PRO A 203 0.94 22.66 -18.30
N SER A 204 2.06 23.33 -18.05
CA SER A 204 3.33 22.68 -17.71
C SER A 204 3.33 21.92 -16.38
N VAL A 205 2.50 22.34 -15.42
CA VAL A 205 2.31 21.63 -14.15
C VAL A 205 1.35 20.47 -14.36
N ALA A 206 0.28 20.67 -15.12
CA ALA A 206 -0.67 19.61 -15.46
C ALA A 206 0.01 18.45 -16.21
N ASP A 207 0.86 18.74 -17.19
CA ASP A 207 1.60 17.73 -17.95
C ASP A 207 2.52 16.88 -17.05
N LYS A 208 3.19 17.51 -16.09
CA LYS A 208 4.01 16.80 -15.08
C LYS A 208 3.17 15.92 -14.16
N VAL A 209 2.01 16.42 -13.71
CA VAL A 209 1.05 15.65 -12.90
C VAL A 209 0.56 14.43 -13.68
N TYR A 210 0.14 14.60 -14.93
CA TYR A 210 -0.37 13.53 -15.76
C TYR A 210 0.69 12.46 -16.03
N ARG A 211 1.91 12.89 -16.36
CA ARG A 211 3.03 11.98 -16.57
C ARG A 211 3.38 11.18 -15.31
N PHE A 212 3.41 11.82 -14.15
CA PHE A 212 3.65 11.11 -12.89
C PHE A 212 2.58 10.05 -12.62
N ILE A 213 1.30 10.39 -12.83
CA ILE A 213 0.19 9.44 -12.67
C ILE A 213 0.32 8.28 -13.66
N GLU A 214 0.61 8.57 -14.93
CA GLU A 214 0.81 7.58 -15.98
C GLU A 214 1.96 6.63 -15.65
N ASP A 215 3.12 7.17 -15.28
CA ASP A 215 4.31 6.41 -14.89
C ASP A 215 4.00 5.51 -13.67
N GLU A 216 3.28 6.02 -12.66
CA GLU A 216 2.86 5.22 -11.51
C GLU A 216 1.89 4.09 -11.92
N GLN A 217 0.95 4.35 -12.84
CA GLN A 217 0.05 3.31 -13.35
C GLN A 217 0.80 2.25 -14.14
N ILE A 218 1.81 2.61 -14.94
CA ILE A 218 2.66 1.64 -15.65
C ILE A 218 3.32 0.68 -14.66
N VAL A 219 3.87 1.19 -13.55
CA VAL A 219 4.45 0.35 -12.49
C VAL A 219 3.38 -0.51 -11.81
N ASN A 220 2.19 0.03 -11.55
CA ASN A 220 1.10 -0.76 -10.97
C ASN A 220 0.67 -1.92 -11.89
N PHE A 221 0.49 -1.65 -13.19
CA PHE A 221 0.15 -2.68 -14.18
C PHE A 221 1.26 -3.72 -14.30
N SER A 222 2.53 -3.32 -14.27
CA SER A 222 3.67 -4.26 -14.25
C SER A 222 3.54 -5.29 -13.14
N LEU A 223 3.18 -4.85 -11.92
CA LEU A 223 3.07 -5.73 -10.77
C LEU A 223 1.77 -6.53 -10.77
N ILE A 224 0.62 -5.85 -10.83
CA ILE A 224 -0.70 -6.48 -10.66
C ILE A 224 -0.97 -7.48 -11.77
N VAL A 225 -0.62 -7.17 -13.02
CA VAL A 225 -0.86 -8.10 -14.14
C VAL A 225 -0.02 -9.36 -14.00
N LEU A 226 1.23 -9.26 -13.53
CA LEU A 226 2.04 -10.44 -13.22
C LEU A 226 1.39 -11.28 -12.12
N LEU A 227 1.02 -10.64 -11.01
CA LEU A 227 0.43 -11.30 -9.86
C LEU A 227 -0.89 -12.00 -10.19
N ASP A 228 -1.76 -11.36 -10.98
CA ASP A 228 -3.03 -11.93 -11.42
C ASP A 228 -2.83 -13.10 -12.40
N THR A 229 -1.85 -12.98 -13.31
CA THR A 229 -1.48 -14.07 -14.23
C THR A 229 -0.98 -15.30 -13.48
N LEU A 230 -0.16 -15.13 -12.43
CA LEU A 230 0.34 -16.23 -11.60
C LEU A 230 -0.79 -17.03 -10.95
N ILE A 231 -1.79 -16.34 -10.38
CA ILE A 231 -2.91 -17.01 -9.72
C ILE A 231 -3.88 -17.63 -10.73
N MET A 232 -4.04 -17.02 -11.92
CA MET A 232 -4.85 -17.58 -13.02
C MET A 232 -4.30 -18.93 -13.49
N MET A 233 -2.97 -19.09 -13.48
CA MET A 233 -2.32 -20.35 -13.85
C MET A 233 -2.38 -21.43 -12.77
N CYS A 234 -2.82 -21.10 -11.55
CA CYS A 234 -2.88 -22.01 -10.43
C CYS A 234 -4.29 -22.03 -9.81
N PRO A 235 -5.21 -22.88 -10.31
CA PRO A 235 -6.60 -22.94 -9.84
C PRO A 235 -6.78 -23.26 -8.35
N ALA A 236 -5.73 -23.77 -7.68
CA ALA A 236 -5.74 -24.03 -6.25
C ALA A 236 -5.72 -22.76 -5.39
N VAL A 237 -5.30 -21.61 -5.96
CA VAL A 237 -5.31 -20.32 -5.27
C VAL A 237 -6.75 -19.88 -5.02
N LYS A 238 -7.05 -19.54 -3.76
CA LYS A 238 -8.36 -19.01 -3.35
C LYS A 238 -8.23 -17.51 -3.09
N GLY A 239 -8.44 -16.73 -4.14
CA GLY A 239 -8.45 -15.27 -4.08
C GLY A 239 -8.10 -14.61 -5.41
N SER A 240 -8.18 -13.29 -5.44
CA SER A 240 -7.80 -12.47 -6.59
C SER A 240 -7.00 -11.25 -6.16
N TRP A 241 -6.13 -10.81 -7.06
CA TRP A 241 -5.51 -9.49 -6.95
C TRP A 241 -6.48 -8.43 -7.47
N SER A 242 -6.43 -7.26 -6.85
CA SER A 242 -7.24 -6.12 -7.27
C SER A 242 -6.34 -4.88 -7.32
N PRO A 243 -6.36 -4.10 -8.42
CA PRO A 243 -5.73 -2.79 -8.49
C PRO A 243 -6.58 -1.73 -7.73
N TYR A 244 -7.60 -2.15 -6.98
CA TYR A 244 -8.41 -1.25 -6.18
C TYR A 244 -7.54 -0.53 -5.16
N ARG A 245 -7.55 0.80 -5.26
CA ARG A 245 -6.84 1.68 -4.35
C ARG A 245 -7.52 1.70 -2.98
N CYS A 246 -7.14 0.76 -2.14
CA CYS A 246 -7.82 0.43 -0.90
C CYS A 246 -7.45 1.43 0.21
N PRO A 247 -8.42 2.14 0.81
CA PRO A 247 -8.18 2.89 2.03
C PRO A 247 -8.17 1.94 3.24
N PHE A 248 -7.29 2.24 4.20
CA PHE A 248 -7.29 1.70 5.55
C PHE A 248 -7.28 2.88 6.53
N SER A 249 -8.08 2.79 7.57
CA SER A 249 -8.30 3.90 8.49
C SER A 249 -7.87 3.52 9.91
N VAL A 250 -7.07 4.38 10.54
CA VAL A 250 -6.89 4.35 11.98
C VAL A 250 -8.03 5.15 12.61
N ARG A 251 -8.65 4.57 13.64
CA ARG A 251 -9.81 5.16 14.31
C ARG A 251 -9.56 5.29 15.80
N ASP A 252 -10.09 6.36 16.38
CA ASP A 252 -10.21 6.54 17.81
C ASP A 252 -11.68 6.74 18.18
N ALA A 253 -12.19 5.91 19.09
CA ALA A 253 -13.61 5.87 19.44
C ALA A 253 -14.58 5.87 18.22
N GLY A 254 -14.16 5.24 17.10
CA GLY A 254 -14.91 5.16 15.84
C GLY A 254 -14.67 6.32 14.86
N VAL A 255 -14.03 7.41 15.30
CA VAL A 255 -13.68 8.57 14.47
C VAL A 255 -12.37 8.28 13.73
N GLU A 256 -12.35 8.48 12.40
CA GLU A 256 -11.12 8.36 11.60
C GLU A 256 -10.16 9.50 11.95
N ILE A 257 -8.97 9.15 12.43
CA ILE A 257 -7.91 10.13 12.77
C ILE A 257 -6.87 10.24 11.65
N TYR A 258 -6.66 9.17 10.89
CA TYR A 258 -5.71 9.12 9.80
C TYR A 258 -6.05 7.95 8.85
N GLN A 259 -5.87 8.17 7.54
CA GLN A 259 -6.12 7.19 6.50
C GLN A 259 -4.90 6.96 5.62
N ALA A 260 -4.58 5.68 5.38
CA ALA A 260 -3.58 5.23 4.44
C ALA A 260 -4.26 4.59 3.22
N ARG A 261 -3.81 4.91 2.01
CA ARG A 261 -4.26 4.21 0.79
C ARG A 261 -3.13 3.39 0.23
N VAL A 262 -3.44 2.18 -0.24
CA VAL A 262 -2.52 1.29 -0.98
C VAL A 262 -2.96 1.19 -2.44
N ASP A 263 -2.09 0.70 -3.32
CA ASP A 263 -2.30 0.68 -4.77
C ASP A 263 -2.82 -0.65 -5.32
N GLY A 264 -2.87 -1.67 -4.48
CA GLY A 264 -3.56 -2.91 -4.76
C GLY A 264 -3.64 -3.80 -3.53
N VAL A 265 -4.42 -4.85 -3.62
CA VAL A 265 -4.56 -5.84 -2.54
C VAL A 265 -4.90 -7.23 -3.08
N PHE A 266 -4.47 -8.26 -2.37
CA PHE A 266 -4.94 -9.62 -2.58
C PHE A 266 -6.08 -9.95 -1.62
N ARG A 267 -7.19 -10.48 -2.13
CA ARG A 267 -8.35 -10.86 -1.33
C ARG A 267 -8.79 -12.28 -1.65
N PRO A 268 -9.09 -13.12 -0.64
CA PRO A 268 -9.71 -14.43 -0.87
C PRO A 268 -11.11 -14.32 -1.53
N GLN A 269 -11.82 -13.23 -1.25
CA GLN A 269 -13.15 -12.93 -1.76
C GLN A 269 -13.32 -11.41 -1.82
N HIS A 270 -14.09 -10.91 -2.77
CA HIS A 270 -14.25 -9.47 -3.05
C HIS A 270 -14.56 -8.62 -1.80
N ASP A 271 -15.43 -9.09 -0.91
CA ASP A 271 -15.91 -8.33 0.26
C ASP A 271 -15.09 -8.59 1.54
N ARG A 272 -13.94 -9.25 1.43
CA ARG A 272 -13.04 -9.53 2.55
C ARG A 272 -11.96 -8.44 2.66
N PRO A 273 -11.39 -8.24 3.87
CA PRO A 273 -10.15 -7.49 4.01
C PRO A 273 -9.08 -8.01 3.04
N GLY A 274 -8.22 -7.12 2.58
CA GLY A 274 -6.98 -7.53 1.91
C GLY A 274 -6.15 -8.37 2.87
N ASN A 275 -5.60 -9.49 2.37
CA ASN A 275 -4.69 -10.36 3.12
C ASN A 275 -3.22 -10.04 2.84
N MET A 276 -2.95 -9.33 1.74
CA MET A 276 -1.67 -8.75 1.34
C MET A 276 -1.96 -7.45 0.61
N ILE A 277 -1.03 -6.50 0.70
CA ILE A 277 -1.20 -5.15 0.13
C ILE A 277 -0.07 -4.84 -0.85
N VAL A 278 -0.34 -3.95 -1.81
CA VAL A 278 0.60 -3.51 -2.85
C VAL A 278 0.78 -2.00 -2.79
N GLU A 279 2.02 -1.53 -2.91
CA GLU A 279 2.36 -0.10 -3.08
C GLU A 279 3.30 0.07 -4.27
N VAL A 280 3.07 1.06 -5.14
CA VAL A 280 3.95 1.28 -6.30
C VAL A 280 4.50 2.71 -6.32
N LYS A 281 5.68 2.88 -6.92
CA LYS A 281 6.29 4.18 -7.18
C LYS A 281 6.93 4.19 -8.58
N PRO A 282 6.78 5.29 -9.35
CA PRO A 282 7.38 5.41 -10.68
C PRO A 282 8.91 5.51 -10.65
N HIS A 283 9.47 6.03 -9.54
CA HIS A 283 10.90 6.29 -9.39
C HIS A 283 11.60 5.19 -8.58
N SER A 284 12.94 5.16 -8.66
CA SER A 284 13.73 4.20 -7.91
C SER A 284 13.71 4.47 -6.40
N ARG A 285 13.72 3.39 -5.60
CA ARG A 285 13.65 3.47 -4.13
C ARG A 285 14.80 4.28 -3.53
N HIS A 286 15.99 4.24 -4.13
CA HIS A 286 17.18 4.90 -3.58
C HIS A 286 17.06 6.42 -3.54
N VAL A 287 16.15 7.01 -4.32
CA VAL A 287 15.93 8.46 -4.38
C VAL A 287 15.30 8.95 -3.08
N ASN A 288 14.18 8.35 -2.66
CA ASN A 288 13.40 8.75 -1.49
C ASN A 288 13.16 7.55 -0.55
N GLN A 289 14.21 6.81 -0.22
CA GLN A 289 14.08 5.57 0.56
C GLN A 289 13.39 5.80 1.89
N MET A 290 13.74 6.88 2.60
CA MET A 290 13.16 7.19 3.91
C MET A 290 11.64 7.43 3.80
N ASP A 291 11.20 8.27 2.85
CA ASP A 291 9.78 8.59 2.69
C ASP A 291 8.97 7.37 2.26
N VAL A 292 9.52 6.56 1.34
CA VAL A 292 8.91 5.28 0.94
C VAL A 292 8.76 4.36 2.16
N SER A 293 9.82 4.20 2.95
CA SER A 293 9.79 3.36 4.15
C SER A 293 8.79 3.86 5.21
N MET A 294 8.70 5.17 5.44
CA MET A 294 7.72 5.74 6.37
C MET A 294 6.29 5.54 5.84
N GLN A 295 6.05 5.77 4.55
CA GLN A 295 4.75 5.57 3.93
C GLN A 295 4.30 4.10 4.02
N GLU A 296 5.15 3.15 3.65
CA GLU A 296 4.87 1.71 3.73
C GLU A 296 4.52 1.29 5.17
N SER A 297 5.23 1.85 6.14
CA SER A 297 4.99 1.61 7.57
C SER A 297 3.64 2.14 8.01
N ALA A 298 3.29 3.34 7.56
CA ALA A 298 2.01 3.97 7.84
C ALA A 298 0.82 3.21 7.22
N GLN A 299 1.01 2.62 6.04
CA GLN A 299 0.03 1.76 5.39
C GLN A 299 -0.14 0.43 6.11
N MET A 300 0.96 -0.21 6.53
CA MET A 300 0.93 -1.44 7.31
C MET A 300 0.23 -1.22 8.67
N ALA A 301 0.60 -0.16 9.39
CA ALA A 301 0.00 0.18 10.67
C ALA A 301 -1.52 0.46 10.54
N ALA A 302 -1.93 1.26 9.55
CA ALA A 302 -3.35 1.51 9.29
C ALA A 302 -4.11 0.24 8.92
N TRP A 303 -3.50 -0.66 8.12
CA TRP A 303 -4.11 -1.94 7.79
C TRP A 303 -4.30 -2.83 9.03
N ILE A 304 -3.33 -2.84 9.96
CA ILE A 304 -3.45 -3.56 11.24
C ILE A 304 -4.58 -2.96 12.08
N ALA A 305 -4.64 -1.63 12.20
CA ALA A 305 -5.66 -0.94 12.99
C ALA A 305 -7.10 -1.15 12.46
N ASP A 306 -7.28 -1.17 11.13
CA ASP A 306 -8.60 -1.31 10.51
C ASP A 306 -9.10 -2.78 10.53
N TYR A 307 -8.18 -3.74 10.63
CA TYR A 307 -8.50 -5.17 10.69
C TYR A 307 -7.69 -5.90 11.77
N PRO A 308 -7.86 -5.57 13.06
CA PRO A 308 -7.06 -6.13 14.16
C PRO A 308 -7.26 -7.64 14.35
N ASP A 309 -8.39 -8.16 13.88
CA ASP A 309 -8.78 -9.58 14.03
C ASP A 309 -8.49 -10.42 12.79
N LEU A 310 -7.82 -9.87 11.77
CA LEU A 310 -7.61 -10.51 10.47
C LEU A 310 -7.01 -11.92 10.61
N GLU A 311 -6.02 -12.07 11.48
CA GLU A 311 -5.30 -13.31 11.71
C GLU A 311 -6.23 -14.38 12.29
N SER A 312 -7.18 -14.00 13.13
CA SER A 312 -8.22 -14.88 13.67
C SER A 312 -9.28 -15.27 12.62
N ARG A 313 -9.55 -14.38 11.66
CA ARG A 313 -10.51 -14.59 10.56
C ARG A 313 -9.98 -15.52 9.48
N ILE A 314 -8.66 -15.51 9.24
CA ILE A 314 -8.02 -16.36 8.22
C ILE A 314 -7.66 -17.75 8.75
N ARG A 315 -7.57 -17.96 10.07
CA ARG A 315 -7.30 -19.29 10.65
C ARG A 315 -8.30 -20.34 10.19
N THR A 316 -7.78 -21.48 9.76
CA THR A 316 -8.57 -22.65 9.34
C THR A 316 -9.32 -23.28 10.52
N LYS A 317 -10.40 -24.03 10.24
CA LYS A 317 -11.15 -24.78 11.27
C LYS A 317 -10.24 -25.73 12.07
N LYS A 318 -9.23 -26.32 11.42
CA LYS A 318 -8.25 -27.23 12.05
C LYS A 318 -7.32 -26.48 13.01
N GLU A 319 -6.85 -25.30 12.65
CA GLU A 319 -6.05 -24.43 13.53
C GLU A 319 -6.88 -23.90 14.71
N LYS A 320 -8.15 -23.54 14.47
CA LYS A 320 -9.08 -23.16 15.55
C LYS A 320 -9.33 -24.31 16.53
N ALA A 321 -9.50 -25.53 16.02
CA ALA A 321 -9.68 -26.73 16.84
C ALA A 321 -8.41 -27.12 17.64
N ALA A 322 -7.22 -26.90 17.07
CA ALA A 322 -5.96 -27.13 17.78
C ALA A 322 -5.77 -26.15 18.95
N LEU A 323 -6.20 -24.89 18.80
CA LEU A 323 -6.13 -23.87 19.85
C LEU A 323 -7.19 -24.05 20.94
N GLY A 324 -8.40 -24.51 20.57
CA GLY A 324 -9.49 -24.76 21.52
C GLY A 324 -9.23 -25.91 22.50
N LYS A 325 -8.33 -26.85 22.16
CA LYS A 325 -7.96 -27.97 23.04
C LYS A 325 -7.04 -27.59 24.21
N GLY A 326 -6.55 -26.35 24.26
CA GLY A 326 -5.67 -25.85 25.34
C GLY A 326 -6.39 -25.06 26.44
N LYS A 327 -7.70 -24.83 26.36
CA LYS A 327 -8.48 -24.03 27.33
C LYS A 327 -9.71 -24.77 27.85
N GLU A 328 -9.53 -25.94 28.47
CA GLU A 328 -10.57 -26.54 29.32
C GLU A 328 -9.95 -27.23 30.55
N THR A 329 -9.69 -26.44 31.58
CA THR A 329 -9.82 -26.89 32.98
C THR A 329 -10.22 -25.68 33.83
N VAL A 330 -11.52 -25.39 33.87
CA VAL A 330 -12.11 -24.52 34.89
C VAL A 330 -12.43 -25.38 36.11
N GLY A 331 -11.56 -25.37 37.11
CA GLY A 331 -11.84 -25.85 38.46
C GLY A 331 -12.31 -24.70 39.36
N LYS A 332 -13.37 -24.93 40.12
CA LYS A 332 -13.98 -24.00 41.11
C LYS A 332 -13.00 -23.58 42.24
N PRO A 333 -13.29 -22.48 42.98
CA PRO A 333 -12.32 -21.79 43.81
C PRO A 333 -12.15 -22.44 45.18
N VAL A 334 -10.91 -22.60 45.63
CA VAL A 334 -10.55 -22.90 47.02
C VAL A 334 -9.49 -21.90 47.48
N ALA A 335 -9.64 -21.45 48.73
CA ALA A 335 -8.99 -20.31 49.34
C ALA A 335 -7.44 -20.36 49.38
N ARG A 336 -6.87 -19.14 49.41
CA ARG A 336 -5.43 -18.82 49.55
C ARG A 336 -4.83 -19.45 50.81
N PRO A 337 -3.53 -19.79 50.76
CA PRO A 337 -2.59 -18.95 51.50
C PRO A 337 -1.39 -18.50 50.65
N GLU A 338 -0.85 -17.34 51.04
CA GLU A 338 0.38 -16.73 50.54
C GLU A 338 1.58 -17.68 50.56
N GLN A 339 2.20 -17.93 49.41
CA GLN A 339 3.65 -18.10 49.26
C GLN A 339 4.08 -17.64 47.87
N ALA A 340 5.14 -16.83 47.82
CA ALA A 340 5.82 -16.42 46.60
C ALA A 340 6.36 -17.66 45.86
N LYS A 341 5.93 -17.86 44.62
CA LYS A 341 6.50 -18.85 43.71
C LYS A 341 6.66 -18.22 42.33
N GLU A 342 7.83 -18.51 41.77
CA GLU A 342 8.34 -18.21 40.43
C GLU A 342 7.25 -17.89 39.41
N GLU A 343 7.41 -16.76 38.73
CA GLU A 343 6.66 -16.41 37.52
C GLU A 343 6.79 -17.58 36.54
N ASP A 344 5.69 -18.31 36.34
CA ASP A 344 5.54 -19.21 35.21
C ASP A 344 5.99 -18.46 33.94
N PRO A 345 6.79 -19.07 33.04
CA PRO A 345 7.19 -18.41 31.81
C PRO A 345 5.92 -17.98 31.08
N MET A 346 5.75 -16.66 30.97
CA MET A 346 4.62 -16.04 30.30
C MET A 346 4.43 -16.76 28.95
N PRO A 347 3.21 -17.24 28.63
CA PRO A 347 2.98 -18.00 27.41
C PRO A 347 3.55 -17.20 26.23
N PRO A 348 4.23 -17.86 25.28
CA PRO A 348 4.90 -17.17 24.18
C PRO A 348 3.89 -16.26 23.49
N MET A 349 4.18 -14.96 23.47
CA MET A 349 3.31 -13.97 22.84
C MET A 349 3.06 -14.39 21.40
N LEU A 350 1.78 -14.44 21.03
CA LEU A 350 1.36 -14.72 19.66
C LEU A 350 1.89 -13.62 18.76
N LYS A 351 2.80 -13.97 17.86
CA LYS A 351 3.25 -13.03 16.83
C LYS A 351 2.40 -13.21 15.57
N TYR A 352 2.15 -12.07 14.96
CA TYR A 352 1.40 -11.92 13.73
C TYR A 352 2.31 -11.40 12.64
N ARG A 353 2.03 -11.77 11.39
CA ARG A 353 2.78 -11.30 10.24
C ARG A 353 1.84 -10.89 9.12
N ARG A 354 2.22 -9.79 8.45
CA ARG A 354 1.55 -9.27 7.26
C ARG A 354 2.56 -8.95 6.17
N ALA A 355 2.16 -9.14 4.91
CA ALA A 355 3.02 -8.92 3.76
C ALA A 355 2.54 -7.71 2.94
N LEU A 356 3.47 -6.81 2.67
CA LEU A 356 3.36 -5.72 1.72
C LEU A 356 4.32 -6.01 0.55
N ILE A 357 3.83 -5.92 -0.67
CA ILE A 357 4.64 -6.05 -1.88
C ILE A 357 4.74 -4.65 -2.47
N SER A 358 5.94 -4.20 -2.78
CA SER A 358 6.10 -2.89 -3.40
C SER A 358 6.96 -2.94 -4.64
N GLN A 359 6.65 -2.10 -5.63
CA GLN A 359 7.46 -1.95 -6.82
C GLN A 359 7.87 -0.48 -6.98
N ASN A 360 9.18 -0.24 -7.02
CA ASN A 360 9.77 1.05 -7.32
C ASN A 360 10.42 0.96 -8.70
N ARG A 361 9.80 1.55 -9.71
CA ARG A 361 10.26 1.46 -11.11
C ARG A 361 10.38 0.00 -11.56
N ARG A 362 11.60 -0.53 -11.63
CA ARG A 362 11.94 -1.89 -12.08
C ARG A 362 12.23 -2.87 -10.95
N ASP A 363 12.22 -2.41 -9.71
CA ASP A 363 12.63 -3.21 -8.57
C ASP A 363 11.44 -3.49 -7.66
N VAL A 364 11.15 -4.78 -7.46
CA VAL A 364 10.12 -5.25 -6.53
C VAL A 364 10.77 -5.55 -5.18
N TYR A 365 10.04 -5.29 -4.11
CA TYR A 365 10.41 -5.55 -2.73
C TYR A 365 9.26 -6.27 -2.03
N ILE A 366 9.61 -7.12 -1.06
CA ILE A 366 8.63 -7.75 -0.16
C ILE A 366 8.96 -7.29 1.24
N THR A 367 8.00 -6.69 1.92
CA THR A 367 8.14 -6.24 3.30
C THR A 367 7.23 -7.05 4.21
N ILE A 368 7.83 -7.70 5.22
CA ILE A 368 7.11 -8.47 6.23
C ILE A 368 7.02 -7.64 7.51
N GLY A 369 5.80 -7.24 7.88
CA GLY A 369 5.50 -6.61 9.15
C GLY A 369 5.23 -7.67 10.22
N SER A 370 6.02 -7.68 11.30
CA SER A 370 5.83 -8.58 12.44
C SER A 370 5.43 -7.78 13.69
N TYR A 371 4.40 -8.23 14.39
CA TYR A 371 3.81 -7.53 15.55
C TYR A 371 3.09 -8.53 16.47
N ASP A 372 2.63 -8.09 17.63
CA ASP A 372 1.91 -8.90 18.61
C ASP A 372 0.58 -8.24 19.04
N GLU A 373 -0.12 -8.85 20.01
CA GLU A 373 -1.37 -8.35 20.55
C GLU A 373 -1.21 -6.96 21.20
N ASP A 374 -0.11 -6.74 21.92
CA ASP A 374 0.18 -5.45 22.56
C ASP A 374 0.31 -4.32 21.54
N TYR A 375 0.88 -4.58 20.36
CA TYR A 375 0.94 -3.61 19.28
C TYR A 375 -0.46 -3.33 18.68
N ILE A 376 -1.31 -4.36 18.58
CA ILE A 376 -2.70 -4.18 18.16
C ILE A 376 -3.44 -3.26 19.15
N ASP A 377 -3.30 -3.52 20.44
CA ASP A 377 -3.91 -2.71 21.50
C ASP A 377 -3.42 -1.26 21.44
N TYR A 378 -2.14 -1.05 21.14
CA TYR A 378 -1.59 0.29 20.91
C TYR A 378 -2.22 0.97 19.70
N ILE A 379 -2.15 0.36 18.52
CA ILE A 379 -2.56 1.01 17.27
C ILE A 379 -4.09 1.18 17.15
N THR A 380 -4.85 0.55 18.04
CA THR A 380 -6.31 0.70 18.17
C THR A 380 -6.74 1.56 19.37
N ASN A 381 -5.79 2.22 20.04
CA ASN A 381 -6.00 3.06 21.22
C ASN A 381 -6.65 2.36 22.42
N VAL A 382 -6.47 1.04 22.56
CA VAL A 382 -6.96 0.27 23.71
C VAL A 382 -6.02 0.41 24.90
N CYS A 383 -4.71 0.31 24.67
CA CYS A 383 -3.70 0.40 25.72
C CYS A 383 -2.41 1.03 25.20
N GLN A 384 -1.81 1.91 26.00
CA GLN A 384 -0.49 2.47 25.68
C GLN A 384 0.60 1.45 26.03
N THR A 385 0.94 0.61 25.06
CA THR A 385 2.01 -0.39 25.18
C THR A 385 3.31 0.14 24.56
N LYS A 386 4.44 -0.46 24.93
CA LYS A 386 5.74 -0.23 24.27
C LYS A 386 6.11 -1.42 23.38
N SER A 387 5.14 -1.89 22.60
CA SER A 387 5.30 -2.93 21.59
C SER A 387 5.42 -2.32 20.20
N PHE A 388 6.13 -3.01 19.30
CA PHE A 388 6.56 -2.44 18.03
C PHE A 388 6.11 -3.28 16.84
N LEU A 389 5.72 -2.60 15.76
CA LEU A 389 5.68 -3.18 14.43
C LEU A 389 7.10 -3.21 13.85
N VAL A 390 7.62 -4.40 13.62
CA VAL A 390 8.93 -4.60 13.00
C VAL A 390 8.75 -4.82 11.50
N MET A 391 9.33 -3.93 10.68
CA MET A 391 9.29 -3.99 9.22
C MET A 391 10.60 -4.55 8.68
N ASP A 392 10.56 -5.78 8.15
CA ASP A 392 11.68 -6.41 7.45
C ASP A 392 11.46 -6.37 5.94
N CYS A 393 12.21 -5.52 5.23
CA CYS A 393 12.14 -5.36 3.77
C CYS A 393 13.18 -6.24 3.07
N TYR A 394 12.79 -6.95 2.01
CA TYR A 394 13.63 -7.87 1.24
C TYR A 394 13.62 -7.51 -0.25
N GLY A 395 14.80 -7.53 -0.88
CA GLY A 395 14.97 -7.23 -2.30
C GLY A 395 16.33 -6.56 -2.60
N PRO A 396 16.45 -5.87 -3.74
CA PRO A 396 15.46 -5.78 -4.82
C PRO A 396 15.33 -7.07 -5.63
N PHE A 397 14.12 -7.38 -6.09
CA PHE A 397 13.85 -8.31 -7.19
C PHE A 397 13.70 -7.51 -8.47
N SER A 398 14.72 -7.51 -9.33
CA SER A 398 14.66 -6.72 -10.56
C SER A 398 13.83 -7.41 -11.64
N VAL A 399 12.86 -6.70 -12.24
CA VAL A 399 11.99 -7.23 -13.31
C VAL A 399 12.71 -7.48 -14.64
N THR A 400 13.97 -7.05 -14.73
CA THR A 400 14.86 -7.30 -15.86
C THR A 400 15.77 -8.51 -15.64
N ASP A 401 15.76 -9.12 -14.46
CA ASP A 401 16.61 -10.25 -14.12
C ASP A 401 15.78 -11.54 -14.01
N ALA A 402 16.10 -12.53 -14.83
CA ALA A 402 15.32 -13.77 -14.93
C ALA A 402 15.35 -14.58 -13.62
N SER A 403 16.48 -14.63 -12.93
CA SER A 403 16.63 -15.35 -11.67
C SER A 403 15.81 -14.71 -10.54
N ASN A 404 15.82 -13.38 -10.46
CA ASN A 404 14.99 -12.63 -9.52
C ASN A 404 13.50 -12.86 -9.79
N MET A 405 13.08 -12.82 -11.05
CA MET A 405 11.67 -13.03 -11.38
C MET A 405 11.23 -14.47 -11.13
N GLU A 406 12.09 -15.45 -11.38
CA GLU A 406 11.81 -16.83 -11.01
C GLU A 406 11.61 -16.97 -9.49
N ARG A 407 12.51 -16.40 -8.69
CA ARG A 407 12.42 -16.45 -7.21
C ARG A 407 11.17 -15.71 -6.71
N LEU A 408 10.89 -14.53 -7.25
CA LEU A 408 9.72 -13.73 -6.91
C LEU A 408 8.42 -14.48 -7.22
N CYS A 409 8.28 -15.06 -8.42
CA CYS A 409 7.08 -15.78 -8.82
C CYS A 409 6.79 -16.99 -7.91
N HIS A 410 7.83 -17.75 -7.52
CA HIS A 410 7.69 -18.85 -6.55
C HIS A 410 7.19 -18.36 -5.18
N ILE A 411 7.79 -17.29 -4.66
CA ILE A 411 7.41 -16.67 -3.38
C ILE A 411 5.97 -16.17 -3.42
N MET A 412 5.62 -15.41 -4.46
CA MET A 412 4.30 -14.82 -4.60
C MET A 412 3.20 -15.87 -4.76
N LEU A 413 3.42 -16.89 -5.59
CA LEU A 413 2.44 -17.96 -5.77
C LEU A 413 2.24 -18.76 -4.48
N ALA A 414 3.32 -19.05 -3.74
CA ALA A 414 3.21 -19.74 -2.46
C ALA A 414 2.44 -18.94 -1.40
N LEU A 415 2.67 -17.62 -1.33
CA LEU A 415 1.88 -16.72 -0.48
C LEU A 415 0.40 -16.70 -0.88
N CYS A 416 0.09 -16.65 -2.18
CA CYS A 416 -1.27 -16.68 -2.68
C CYS A 416 -1.99 -18.01 -2.38
N LEU A 417 -1.30 -19.15 -2.53
CA LEU A 417 -1.82 -20.47 -2.15
C LEU A 417 -2.12 -20.56 -0.64
N GLN A 418 -1.22 -20.03 0.18
CA GLN A 418 -1.39 -19.97 1.63
C GLN A 418 -2.48 -18.97 2.04
N GLY A 419 -2.65 -17.91 1.25
CA GLY A 419 -3.55 -16.79 1.50
C GLY A 419 -3.07 -15.81 2.57
N ARG A 420 -1.90 -16.05 3.19
CA ARG A 420 -1.26 -15.21 4.21
C ARG A 420 0.18 -15.66 4.42
N ILE A 421 0.96 -14.86 5.14
CA ILE A 421 2.23 -15.31 5.71
C ILE A 421 1.99 -15.89 7.11
N LEU A 422 2.69 -16.98 7.45
CA LEU A 422 2.63 -17.63 8.75
C LEU A 422 3.70 -17.09 9.69
N ASP A 423 3.34 -17.02 10.98
CA ASP A 423 4.30 -16.99 12.07
C ASP A 423 4.48 -18.44 12.55
N LYS A 424 5.71 -18.95 12.45
CA LYS A 424 6.10 -20.29 12.89
C LYS A 424 7.34 -20.20 13.74
#